data_AF-A0A1G6FB98-F1
#
_entry.id   AF-A0A1G6FB98-F1
#
_cell.length_a   1.000
_cell.length_b   1.000
_cell.length_c   1.000
_cell.angle_alpha   90.00
_cell.angle_beta   90.00
_cell.angle_gamma   90.00
#
_symmetry.space_group_name_H-M   'P 1'
#
loop_
_entity.id
_entity.type
_entity.pdbx_description
1 polymer ?
#
loop_
_entity_poly.entity_id
_entity_poly.type
_entity_poly.pdbx_seq_one_letter_code
_entity_poly.pdbx_strand_id
1 'polypeptide(L)' 'MEEIYNKLTSIPDAYFEFIDSVMAYVKKKPERIRIVADFLNKTDNLLSSDVLRFIISQPDFFEDDVLHTSRNCQQA' A
#
# COMPACT_ATOMS: atom_id res chain seq x y z
N MET A 1 10.69 -3.42 5.39
CA MET A 1 9.51 -3.18 6.25
C MET A 1 9.73 -2.02 7.20
N GLU A 2 10.75 -2.08 8.06
CA GLU A 2 11.12 -0.95 8.93
C GLU A 2 11.42 0.34 8.16
N GLU A 3 12.16 0.23 7.05
CA GLU A 3 12.46 1.35 6.16
C GLU A 3 11.19 2.05 5.62
N ILE A 4 10.21 1.27 5.15
CA ILE A 4 8.93 1.78 4.67
C ILE A 4 8.20 2.51 5.80
N TYR A 5 8.14 1.90 6.99
CA TYR A 5 7.51 2.51 8.16
C TYR A 5 8.16 3.85 8.50
N ASN A 6 9.49 3.90 8.59
CA ASN A 6 10.24 5.11 8.92
C ASN A 6 10.00 6.23 7.89
N LYS A 7 9.94 5.87 6.61
CA LYS A 7 9.62 6.83 5.53
C LYS A 7 8.19 7.36 5.65
N LEU A 8 7.21 6.50 5.88
CA LEU A 8 5.81 6.91 6.05
C LEU A 8 5.64 7.81 7.28
N THR A 9 6.29 7.52 8.40
CA THR A 9 6.24 8.37 9.61
C THR A 9 6.94 9.72 9.44
N SER A 10 7.79 9.87 8.41
CA SER A 10 8.48 11.13 8.11
C SER A 10 7.69 12.07 7.18
N ILE A 11 6.58 11.59 6.62
CA ILE A 11 5.71 12.39 5.75
C ILE A 11 4.96 13.43 6.62
N PRO A 12 4.98 14.73 6.28
CA PRO A 12 4.47 15.79 7.17
C PRO A 12 2.98 15.70 7.51
N ASP A 13 2.16 15.18 6.60
CA ASP A 13 0.70 15.05 6.77
C ASP A 13 0.26 13.61 7.10
N ALA A 14 1.20 12.72 7.42
CA ALA A 14 0.89 11.33 7.74
C ALA A 14 0.12 11.21 9.06
N TYR A 15 -0.97 10.45 9.02
CA TYR A 15 -1.77 10.06 10.17
C TYR A 15 -1.73 8.54 10.36
N PHE A 16 -2.11 8.09 11.56
CA PHE A 16 -1.97 6.69 11.98
C PHE A 16 -2.65 5.72 11.01
N GLU A 17 -3.91 5.97 10.65
CA GLU A 17 -4.69 5.09 9.77
C GLU A 17 -4.12 5.04 8.35
N PHE A 18 -3.49 6.11 7.86
CA PHE A 18 -2.76 6.10 6.59
C PHE A 18 -1.55 5.16 6.67
N ILE A 19 -0.71 5.32 7.70
CA ILE A 19 0.48 4.48 7.88
C ILE A 19 0.07 3.01 8.00
N ASP A 20 -0.93 2.70 8.83
CA ASP A 20 -1.40 1.33 9.03
C ASP A 20 -1.97 0.73 7.73
N SER A 21 -2.76 1.49 6.97
CA SER A 21 -3.32 1.05 5.69
C SER A 21 -2.25 0.75 4.65
N VAL A 22 -1.24 1.61 4.52
CA VAL A 22 -0.10 1.37 3.60
C VAL A 22 0.68 0.14 4.04
N MET A 23 0.93 0.00 5.34
CA MET A 23 1.63 -1.15 5.90
C MET A 23 0.85 -2.47 5.68
N ALA A 24 -0.47 -2.44 5.80
CA ALA A 24 -1.33 -3.57 5.49
C ALA A 24 -1.28 -3.91 3.99
N TYR A 25 -1.34 -2.92 3.09
CA TYR A 25 -1.24 -3.12 1.64
C TYR A 25 0.07 -3.80 1.24
N VAL A 26 1.22 -3.30 1.73
CA VAL A 26 2.54 -3.86 1.36
C VAL A 26 2.77 -5.26 1.93
N LYS A 27 2.20 -5.60 3.09
CA LYS A 27 2.37 -6.92 3.73
C LYS A 27 1.70 -8.05 2.95
N LYS A 28 0.71 -7.75 2.11
CA LYS A 28 -0.04 -8.78 1.38
C LYS A 28 0.78 -9.46 0.28
N LYS A 29 1.77 -8.77 -0.31
CA LYS A 29 2.59 -9.33 -1.39
C LYS A 29 4.05 -8.86 -1.31
N PRO A 30 5.04 -9.76 -1.46
CA PRO A 30 6.46 -9.40 -1.45
C PRO A 30 6.83 -8.33 -2.49
N GLU A 31 6.22 -8.36 -3.67
CA GLU A 31 6.50 -7.42 -4.76
C GLU A 31 6.13 -5.97 -4.39
N ARG A 32 5.03 -5.78 -3.63
CA ARG A 32 4.57 -4.47 -3.18
C ARG A 32 5.58 -3.82 -2.22
N ILE A 33 6.26 -4.62 -1.40
CA ILE A 33 7.32 -4.13 -0.51
C ILE A 33 8.41 -3.44 -1.34
N ARG A 34 8.91 -4.10 -2.39
CA ARG A 34 9.97 -3.54 -3.25
C ARG A 34 9.49 -2.28 -3.96
N ILE A 35 8.31 -2.34 -4.58
CA ILE A 35 7.77 -1.24 -5.41
C ILE A 35 7.49 0.02 -4.57
N VAL A 36 6.91 -0.15 -3.37
CA VAL A 36 6.65 0.98 -2.46
C VAL A 36 7.94 1.52 -1.86
N ALA A 37 8.89 0.68 -1.45
CA ALA A 37 10.19 1.14 -0.96
C ALA A 37 10.93 1.98 -2.03
N ASP A 38 10.94 1.51 -3.28
CA ASP A 38 11.56 2.23 -4.39
C ASP A 38 10.91 3.60 -4.63
N PHE A 39 9.58 3.70 -4.54
CA PHE A 39 8.85 4.96 -4.69
C PHE A 39 9.16 5.96 -3.57
N LEU A 40 9.11 5.51 -2.32
CA LEU A 40 9.40 6.33 -1.13
C LEU A 40 10.84 6.82 -1.05
N ASN A 41 11.79 6.09 -1.65
CA ASN A 41 13.21 6.45 -1.65
C ASN A 41 13.61 7.40 -2.78
N LYS A 42 12.84 7.47 -3.87
CA LYS A 42 13.14 8.31 -5.04
C LYS A 42 12.48 9.69 -4.98
N THR A 43 11.57 9.91 -4.05
CA THR A 43 10.71 11.09 -4.03
C THR A 43 10.87 11.83 -2.71
N ASP A 44 11.30 13.08 -2.80
CA ASP A 44 11.37 13.99 -1.65
C ASP A 44 10.06 14.78 -1.51
N ASN A 45 9.80 15.33 -0.31
CA ASN A 45 8.63 16.17 -0.01
C ASN A 45 7.27 15.52 -0.32
N LEU A 46 7.18 14.20 -0.13
CA LEU A 46 5.94 13.46 -0.32
C LEU A 46 4.83 13.94 0.62
N LEU A 47 3.61 13.96 0.11
CA LEU A 47 2.38 13.96 0.89
C LEU A 47 1.76 12.57 0.95
N SER A 48 0.91 12.33 1.94
CA SER A 48 0.17 11.08 2.09
C SER A 48 -0.68 10.78 0.85
N SER A 49 -1.21 11.83 0.21
CA SER A 49 -1.98 11.73 -1.04
C SER A 49 -1.15 11.24 -2.23
N ASP A 50 0.14 11.58 -2.32
CA ASP A 50 1.05 11.09 -3.38
C ASP A 50 1.27 9.59 -3.25
N VAL A 51 1.48 9.12 -2.02
CA VAL A 51 1.63 7.69 -1.71
C VAL A 51 0.35 6.93 -2.04
N LEU A 52 -0.82 7.45 -1.65
CA LEU A 52 -2.11 6.84 -1.99
C LEU A 52 -2.30 6.77 -3.51
N ARG A 53 -2.01 7.87 -4.23
CA ARG A 53 -2.12 7.91 -5.69
C ARG A 53 -1.22 6.86 -6.34
N PHE A 54 0.01 6.71 -5.85
CA PHE A 54 0.93 5.68 -6.31
C PHE A 54 0.39 4.26 -6.09
N ILE A 55 -0.10 3.97 -4.88
CA ILE A 55 -0.64 2.66 -4.51
C ILE A 55 -1.87 2.30 -5.36
N ILE A 56 -2.81 3.23 -5.51
CA ILE A 56 -4.03 3.03 -6.32
C ILE A 56 -3.69 2.80 -7.80
N SER A 57 -2.56 3.35 -8.28
CA SER A 57 -2.10 3.15 -9.66
C SER A 57 -1.43 1.80 -9.93
N GLN A 58 -1.14 1.00 -8.88
CA GLN A 58 -0.51 -0.31 -9.08
C GLN A 58 -1.50 -1.27 -9.76
N PRO A 59 -1.05 -2.06 -10.76
CA PRO A 59 -1.94 -2.91 -11.55
C PRO A 59 -2.66 -3.96 -10.71
N ASP A 60 -2.06 -4.33 -9.58
CA ASP A 60 -2.53 -5.41 -8.71
C ASP A 60 -3.35 -4.89 -7.51
N PHE A 61 -3.70 -3.60 -7.48
CA PHE A 61 -4.36 -2.95 -6.34
C PHE A 61 -5.72 -3.59 -5.99
N PHE A 62 -6.53 -3.91 -7.00
CA PHE A 62 -7.87 -4.50 -6.83
C PHE A 62 -7.89 -6.03 -6.72
N GLU A 63 -6.73 -6.69 -6.81
CA GLU A 63 -6.69 -8.16 -6.80
C GLU A 63 -7.04 -8.78 -5.44
N ASP A 64 -6.87 -8.01 -4.36
CA ASP A 64 -7.11 -8.50 -3.00
C ASP A 64 -8.60 -8.72 -2.70
N ASP A 65 -9.50 -8.02 -3.40
CA ASP A 65 -10.95 -8.11 -3.20
C ASP A 65 -11.59 -9.32 -3.92
N VAL A 66 -10.91 -9.85 -4.94
CA VAL A 66 -11.45 -10.91 -5.82
C VAL A 66 -11.50 -12.27 -5.12
N LEU A 67 -10.66 -12.51 -4.11
CA LEU A 67 -10.59 -13.80 -3.40
C LEU A 67 -11.76 -14.05 -2.43
N HIS A 68 -12.55 -13.03 -2.09
CA HIS A 68 -13.73 -13.19 -1.21
C HIS A 68 -15.04 -13.38 -1.98
N THR A 69 -15.11 -13.02 -3.26
CA THR A 69 -16.36 -13.13 -4.05
C THR A 69 -16.55 -14.52 -4.66
N SER A 70 -15.49 -15.28 -4.93
CA SER A 70 -15.61 -16.59 -5.59
C SER A 70 -16.03 -17.75 -4.69
N ARG A 71 -16.01 -17.60 -3.35
CA ARG A 71 -16.44 -18.68 -2.43
C ARG A 71 -17.96 -18.82 -2.29
N ASN A 72 -18.73 -17.83 -2.72
CA ASN A 72 -20.20 -17.83 -2.55
C ASN A 72 -20.97 -18.30 -3.79
N CYS A 73 -20.30 -18.65 -4.90
CA CYS A 73 -20.98 -19.12 -6.13
C CYS A 73 -20.97 -20.64 -6.33
N GLN A 74 -20.53 -21.45 -5.35
CA GLN A 74 -20.53 -22.92 -5.44
C GLN A 74 -21.50 -23.60 -4.47
N GLN A 75 -22.40 -22.86 -3.84
CA GLN A 75 -23.47 -23.40 -3.00
C GLN A 75 -24.83 -22.83 -3.43
N ALA A 76 -25.34 -23.31 -4.56
CA ALA A 76 -26.74 -23.21 -4.96
C ALA A 76 -27.13 -24.45 -5.78
#